data_AF-A0A973KXD8-F1
#
_entry.id   AF-A0A973KXD8-F1
#
_cell.length_a   1.000
_cell.length_b   1.000
_cell.length_c   1.000
_cell.angle_alpha   90.00
_cell.angle_beta   90.00
_cell.angle_gamma   90.00
#
_symmetry.space_group_name_H-M   'P 1'
#
loop_
_entity.id
_entity.type
_entity.pdbx_description
1 polymer ?
#
loop_
_entity_poly.entity_id
_entity_poly.type
_entity_poly.pdbx_seq_one_letter_code
_entity_poly.pdbx_strand_id
1 'polypeptide(L)'
;LLPKVSFNMAALMSLYGAKVLHRRAVQLALRHGIEIVCRYNRAPFSRGTTISREGDQMAAIVFNQRSVVLSYDNDDCADLAHGVFHAAGIDTVRLTEKPWVAVVGGFVDLEAVQRRQNLKPGSYVGVPVAEIRGSKVTTHIAESGEDALHVAQRLHDRIDLPVMEAVPQPHLAGV
;
A
#
# COMPACT_ATOMS: atom_id res chain seq x y z
N LEU A 1 3.23 14.51 5.18
CA LEU A 1 2.02 14.02 5.88
C LEU A 1 0.86 14.25 4.95
N LEU A 2 -0.05 13.29 4.83
CA LEU A 2 -1.28 13.45 4.06
C LEU A 2 -2.38 13.87 5.03
N PRO A 3 -2.84 15.13 5.06
CA PRO A 3 -3.75 15.60 6.11
C PRO A 3 -5.14 14.96 6.00
N LYS A 4 -5.63 14.78 4.77
CA LYS A 4 -6.93 14.17 4.46
C LYS A 4 -6.73 13.15 3.35
N VAL A 5 -7.28 11.96 3.51
CA VAL A 5 -7.13 10.85 2.56
C VAL A 5 -8.48 10.18 2.38
N SER A 6 -8.85 9.86 1.15
CA SER A 6 -10.09 9.10 0.92
C SER A 6 -9.99 7.66 1.46
N PHE A 7 -11.12 7.03 1.78
CA PHE A 7 -11.15 5.59 2.09
C PHE A 7 -10.55 4.72 0.97
N ASN A 8 -10.81 5.06 -0.30
CA ASN A 8 -10.29 4.31 -1.44
C ASN A 8 -8.76 4.38 -1.50
N MET A 9 -8.19 5.58 -1.35
CA MET A 9 -6.74 5.77 -1.33
C MET A 9 -6.11 5.05 -0.15
N ALA A 10 -6.69 5.14 1.05
CA ALA A 10 -6.17 4.45 2.23
C ALA A 10 -6.22 2.91 2.08
N ALA A 11 -7.31 2.37 1.53
CA ALA A 11 -7.43 0.94 1.26
C ALA A 11 -6.43 0.48 0.19
N LEU A 12 -6.20 1.29 -0.84
CA LEU A 12 -5.22 1.02 -1.89
C LEU A 12 -3.80 1.04 -1.35
N MET A 13 -3.41 2.08 -0.60
CA MET A 13 -2.11 2.15 0.06
C MET A 13 -1.88 0.94 0.99
N SER A 14 -2.90 0.54 1.74
CA SER A 14 -2.85 -0.63 2.62
C SER A 14 -2.62 -1.93 1.84
N LEU A 15 -3.36 -2.14 0.74
CA LEU A 15 -3.20 -3.28 -0.16
C LEU A 15 -1.77 -3.39 -0.72
N TYR A 16 -1.12 -2.26 -1.00
CA TYR A 16 0.24 -2.20 -1.55
C TYR A 16 1.35 -2.11 -0.49
N GLY A 17 1.03 -2.13 0.81
CA GLY A 17 2.02 -2.38 1.85
C GLY A 17 2.10 -1.33 2.95
N ALA A 18 1.26 -0.28 2.93
CA ALA A 18 1.16 0.66 4.03
C ALA A 18 0.45 0.01 5.22
N LYS A 19 1.21 -0.55 6.17
CA LYS A 19 0.68 -1.31 7.32
C LYS A 19 0.37 -0.42 8.54
N VAL A 20 -0.35 0.69 8.34
CA VAL A 20 -0.92 1.50 9.43
C VAL A 20 -2.30 0.99 9.82
N LEU A 21 -3.14 0.74 8.82
CA LEU A 21 -4.45 0.12 8.94
C LEU A 21 -4.58 -0.99 7.91
N HIS A 22 -5.32 -2.04 8.26
CA HIS A 22 -5.64 -3.09 7.32
C HIS A 22 -6.79 -2.63 6.39
N ARG A 23 -6.69 -2.88 5.08
CA ARG A 23 -7.67 -2.42 4.08
C ARG A 23 -9.11 -2.82 4.40
N ARG A 24 -9.32 -4.03 4.96
CA ARG A 24 -10.66 -4.51 5.34
C ARG A 24 -11.29 -3.67 6.46
N ALA A 25 -10.48 -3.14 7.39
CA ALA A 25 -10.96 -2.23 8.43
C ALA A 25 -11.35 -0.87 7.83
N VAL A 26 -10.55 -0.34 6.89
CA VAL A 26 -10.86 0.89 6.14
C VAL A 26 -12.17 0.74 5.36
N GLN A 27 -12.36 -0.41 4.68
CA GLN A 27 -13.59 -0.72 3.95
C GLN A 27 -14.81 -0.87 4.87
N LEU A 28 -14.64 -1.45 6.06
CA LEU A 28 -15.72 -1.52 7.05
C LEU A 28 -16.14 -0.13 7.50
N ALA A 29 -15.19 0.74 7.80
CA ALA A 29 -15.46 2.12 8.19
C ALA A 29 -16.21 2.90 7.09
N LEU A 30 -15.81 2.75 5.82
CA LEU A 30 -16.53 3.31 4.67
C LEU A 30 -17.99 2.85 4.61
N ARG A 31 -18.25 1.55 4.78
CA ARG A 31 -19.62 0.98 4.73
C ARG A 31 -20.53 1.56 5.80
N HIS A 32 -19.98 1.91 6.96
CA HIS A 32 -20.74 2.45 8.09
C HIS A 32 -20.63 3.97 8.24
N GLY A 33 -19.93 4.67 7.34
CA GLY A 33 -19.77 6.12 7.43
C GLY A 33 -18.95 6.58 8.63
N ILE A 34 -17.99 5.77 9.09
CA ILE A 34 -17.15 6.07 10.26
C ILE A 34 -15.84 6.69 9.79
N GLU A 35 -15.57 7.95 10.14
CA GLU A 35 -14.28 8.57 9.88
C GLU A 35 -13.18 7.95 10.76
N ILE A 36 -11.97 7.82 10.21
CA ILE A 36 -10.81 7.31 10.95
C ILE A 36 -9.78 8.42 11.07
N VAL A 37 -9.29 8.66 12.28
CA VAL A 37 -8.25 9.67 12.52
C VAL A 37 -6.97 9.00 13.02
N CYS A 38 -5.96 8.92 12.15
CA CYS A 38 -4.65 8.38 12.47
C CYS A 38 -3.77 9.50 13.05
N ARG A 39 -3.52 9.46 14.36
CA ARG A 39 -2.70 10.47 15.06
C ARG A 39 -1.41 9.88 15.58
N TYR A 40 -0.41 10.74 15.76
CA TYR A 40 0.74 10.38 16.55
C TYR A 40 0.32 10.13 18.01
N ASN A 41 0.83 9.07 18.62
CA ASN A 41 0.66 8.83 20.05
C ASN A 41 1.66 9.67 20.89
N ARG A 42 1.81 10.95 20.54
CA ARG A 42 2.65 11.95 21.23
C ARG A 42 2.13 13.35 20.93
N ALA A 43 2.43 14.29 21.82
CA ALA A 43 2.06 15.70 21.62
C ALA A 43 2.71 16.29 20.34
N PRO A 44 2.01 17.19 19.62
CA PRO A 44 0.60 17.53 19.77
C PRO A 44 -0.29 16.44 19.16
N PHE A 45 -1.23 15.90 19.95
CA PHE A 45 -2.14 14.81 19.54
C PHE A 45 -3.12 15.20 18.42
N SER A 46 -3.15 16.47 18.00
CA SER A 46 -3.94 16.96 16.87
C SER A 46 -3.32 16.65 15.51
N ARG A 47 -2.02 16.32 15.45
CA ARG A 47 -1.31 16.10 14.19
C ARG A 47 -1.50 14.67 13.70
N GLY A 48 -2.01 14.53 12.47
CA GLY A 48 -2.30 13.22 11.89
C GLY A 48 -2.89 13.27 10.49
N THR A 49 -3.51 12.17 10.11
CA THR A 49 -4.24 11.96 8.86
C THR A 49 -5.69 11.60 9.19
N THR A 50 -6.65 12.30 8.59
CA THR A 50 -8.06 11.91 8.61
C THR A 50 -8.38 11.11 7.35
N ILE A 51 -9.02 9.96 7.52
CA ILE A 51 -9.54 9.12 6.43
C ILE A 51 -11.05 9.24 6.43
N SER A 52 -11.61 9.75 5.33
CA SER A 52 -13.05 9.98 5.16
C SER A 52 -13.50 9.75 3.70
N ARG A 53 -14.77 10.00 3.39
CA ARG A 53 -15.32 9.87 2.03
C ARG A 53 -14.89 11.05 1.15
N GLU A 54 -14.78 12.23 1.75
CA GLU A 54 -14.42 13.51 1.14
C GLU A 54 -12.91 13.76 1.12
N GLY A 55 -12.12 12.82 1.63
CA GLY A 55 -10.66 12.92 1.64
C GLY A 55 -10.05 12.89 0.24
N ASP A 56 -8.79 13.33 0.15
CA ASP A 56 -8.14 13.52 -1.13
C ASP A 56 -7.64 12.21 -1.76
N GLN A 57 -7.48 12.24 -3.09
CA GLN A 57 -6.89 11.19 -3.92
C GLN A 57 -5.48 11.64 -4.37
N MET A 58 -4.56 11.78 -3.40
CA MET A 58 -3.22 12.32 -3.66
C MET A 58 -2.30 11.31 -4.32
N ALA A 59 -1.12 11.76 -4.78
CA ALA A 59 -0.05 10.86 -5.18
C ALA A 59 0.68 10.30 -3.95
N ALA A 60 1.05 9.03 -3.99
CA ALA A 60 1.82 8.37 -2.94
C ALA A 60 2.74 7.29 -3.49
N ILE A 61 3.91 7.13 -2.86
CA ILE A 61 4.78 5.98 -3.07
C ILE A 61 4.64 5.04 -1.89
N VAL A 62 4.34 3.78 -2.15
CA VAL A 62 4.23 2.73 -1.13
C VAL A 62 5.26 1.66 -1.43
N PHE A 63 6.09 1.41 -0.43
CA PHE A 63 7.13 0.41 -0.47
C PHE A 63 7.16 -0.33 0.87
N ASN A 64 7.29 -1.65 0.81
CA ASN A 64 7.46 -2.49 1.98
C ASN A 64 8.52 -3.55 1.68
N GLN A 65 9.64 -3.48 2.40
CA GLN A 65 10.83 -4.34 2.24
C GLN A 65 10.54 -5.85 2.33
N ARG A 66 9.42 -6.24 2.95
CA ARG A 66 9.04 -7.64 3.13
C ARG A 66 8.09 -8.13 2.03
N SER A 67 7.79 -7.29 1.05
CA SER A 67 6.97 -7.68 -0.09
C SER A 67 7.85 -8.31 -1.15
N VAL A 68 7.30 -9.25 -1.89
CA VAL A 68 8.02 -9.94 -2.96
C VAL A 68 7.13 -10.06 -4.18
N VAL A 69 7.74 -10.15 -5.36
CA VAL A 69 7.06 -10.53 -6.60
C VAL A 69 7.52 -11.92 -6.98
N LEU A 70 6.54 -12.77 -7.27
CA LEU A 70 6.74 -14.14 -7.73
C LEU A 70 6.31 -14.25 -9.19
N SER A 71 7.13 -14.89 -10.01
CA SER A 71 6.80 -15.25 -11.38
C SER A 71 6.26 -16.66 -11.49
N TYR A 72 5.36 -16.84 -12.45
CA TYR A 72 4.76 -18.11 -12.82
C TYR A 72 4.92 -18.34 -14.33
N ASP A 73 4.68 -19.58 -14.75
CA ASP A 73 4.91 -20.01 -16.13
C ASP A 73 3.94 -19.34 -17.12
N ASN A 74 2.70 -19.04 -16.68
CA ASN A 74 1.66 -18.37 -17.47
C ASN A 74 0.65 -17.64 -16.57
N ASP A 75 -0.28 -16.91 -17.21
CA ASP A 75 -1.28 -16.11 -16.49
C ASP A 75 -2.26 -16.96 -15.67
N ASP A 76 -2.65 -18.14 -16.15
CA ASP A 76 -3.54 -19.06 -15.41
C ASP A 76 -2.89 -19.52 -14.09
N CYS A 77 -1.59 -19.84 -14.12
CA CYS A 77 -0.83 -20.19 -12.92
C CYS A 77 -0.73 -19.01 -11.96
N ALA A 78 -0.53 -17.79 -12.47
CA ALA A 78 -0.47 -16.59 -11.64
C ALA A 78 -1.84 -16.25 -11.02
N ASP A 79 -2.94 -16.44 -11.76
CA ASP A 79 -4.31 -16.23 -11.27
C ASP A 79 -4.68 -17.26 -10.19
N LEU A 80 -4.32 -18.53 -10.41
CA LEU A 80 -4.47 -19.57 -9.40
C LEU A 80 -3.67 -19.24 -8.13
N ALA A 81 -2.41 -18.82 -8.27
CA ALA A 81 -1.58 -18.45 -7.14
C ALA A 81 -2.14 -17.24 -6.37
N HIS A 82 -2.62 -16.23 -7.09
CA HIS A 82 -3.30 -15.08 -6.51
C HIS A 82 -4.52 -15.51 -5.69
N GLY A 83 -5.35 -16.42 -6.24
CA GLY A 83 -6.49 -17.01 -5.54
C GLY A 83 -6.09 -17.78 -4.27
N VAL A 84 -5.04 -18.60 -4.34
CA VAL A 84 -4.50 -19.36 -3.20
C VAL A 84 -4.08 -18.43 -2.06
N PHE A 85 -3.29 -17.41 -2.36
CA PHE A 85 -2.86 -16.45 -1.33
C PHE A 85 -4.04 -15.65 -0.78
N HIS A 86 -4.97 -15.23 -1.62
CA HIS A 86 -6.16 -14.50 -1.20
C HIS A 86 -7.01 -15.33 -0.23
N ALA A 87 -7.23 -16.61 -0.53
CA ALA A 87 -7.96 -17.54 0.33
C ALA A 87 -7.24 -17.78 1.67
N ALA A 88 -5.90 -17.74 1.68
CA ALA A 88 -5.09 -17.78 2.89
C ALA A 88 -5.08 -16.46 3.68
N GLY A 89 -5.80 -15.42 3.22
CA GLY A 89 -5.87 -14.11 3.89
C GLY A 89 -4.62 -13.26 3.69
N ILE A 90 -3.79 -13.59 2.70
CA ILE A 90 -2.56 -12.86 2.39
C ILE A 90 -2.89 -11.79 1.35
N ASP A 91 -2.52 -10.55 1.64
CA ASP A 91 -2.67 -9.45 0.67
C ASP A 91 -1.73 -9.69 -0.52
N THR A 92 -2.34 -9.79 -1.69
CA THR A 92 -1.64 -9.98 -2.95
C THR A 92 -2.26 -9.12 -4.05
N VAL A 93 -1.45 -8.82 -5.06
CA VAL A 93 -1.84 -8.07 -6.24
C VAL A 93 -1.41 -8.86 -7.47
N ARG A 94 -2.36 -9.15 -8.36
CA ARG A 94 -2.09 -9.70 -9.68
C ARG A 94 -1.56 -8.60 -10.59
N LEU A 95 -0.36 -8.77 -11.14
CA LEU A 95 0.26 -7.78 -12.04
C LEU A 95 -0.11 -8.10 -13.50
N THR A 96 -0.68 -7.17 -14.25
CA THR A 96 -1.25 -7.46 -15.56
C THR A 96 -0.23 -7.53 -16.71
N GLU A 97 0.99 -7.05 -16.51
CA GLU A 97 2.00 -6.98 -17.59
C GLU A 97 2.72 -8.31 -17.85
N LYS A 98 2.76 -9.19 -16.84
CA LYS A 98 3.49 -10.46 -16.84
C LYS A 98 2.76 -11.46 -15.92
N PRO A 99 3.03 -12.77 -16.01
CA PRO A 99 2.44 -13.78 -15.12
C PRO A 99 3.03 -13.71 -13.70
N TRP A 100 2.88 -12.56 -13.06
CA TRP A 100 3.50 -12.18 -11.80
C TRP A 100 2.44 -11.88 -10.75
N VAL A 101 2.76 -12.25 -9.51
CA VAL A 101 1.95 -11.94 -8.32
C VAL A 101 2.83 -11.23 -7.30
N ALA A 102 2.43 -10.02 -6.93
CA ALA A 102 3.03 -9.31 -5.81
C ALA A 102 2.38 -9.79 -4.51
N VAL A 103 3.18 -10.26 -3.58
CA VAL A 103 2.78 -10.66 -2.23
C VAL A 103 3.22 -9.58 -1.25
N VAL A 104 2.26 -8.99 -0.52
CA VAL A 104 2.46 -7.72 0.17
C VAL A 104 2.57 -7.90 1.69
N GLY A 105 3.77 -7.61 2.21
CA GLY A 105 4.08 -7.70 3.64
C GLY A 105 4.18 -9.15 4.12
N GLY A 106 5.34 -9.77 3.89
CA GLY A 106 5.62 -11.16 4.22
C GLY A 106 6.18 -11.37 5.63
N PHE A 107 5.49 -12.22 6.39
CA PHE A 107 6.06 -13.04 7.48
C PHE A 107 5.63 -14.52 7.31
N VAL A 108 5.09 -14.85 6.15
CA VAL A 108 4.46 -16.14 5.87
C VAL A 108 5.41 -16.94 4.98
N ASP A 109 5.52 -18.24 5.24
CA ASP A 109 6.19 -19.18 4.35
C ASP A 109 5.36 -19.36 3.07
N LEU A 110 5.68 -18.56 2.05
CA LEU A 110 4.95 -18.52 0.78
C LEU A 110 5.06 -19.83 0.03
N GLU A 111 6.18 -20.54 0.18
CA GLU A 111 6.41 -21.81 -0.49
C GLU A 111 5.51 -22.90 0.10
N ALA A 112 5.45 -22.97 1.44
CA ALA A 112 4.57 -23.89 2.13
C ALA A 112 3.08 -23.64 1.84
N VAL A 113 2.64 -22.37 1.75
CA VAL A 113 1.26 -22.03 1.41
C VAL A 113 0.88 -22.58 0.02
N GLN A 114 1.74 -22.41 -0.97
CA GLN A 114 1.49 -22.89 -2.33
C GLN A 114 1.51 -24.42 -2.40
N ARG A 115 2.51 -25.07 -1.78
CA ARG A 115 2.61 -26.53 -1.75
C ARG A 115 1.41 -27.21 -1.10
N ARG A 116 0.85 -26.64 -0.03
CA ARG A 116 -0.37 -27.15 0.63
C ARG A 116 -1.58 -27.17 -0.30
N GLN A 117 -1.57 -26.38 -1.37
CA GLN A 117 -2.62 -26.32 -2.39
C GLN A 117 -2.20 -27.02 -3.70
N ASN A 118 -1.16 -27.86 -3.66
CA ASN A 118 -0.58 -28.54 -4.83
C ASN A 118 -0.16 -27.58 -5.95
N LEU A 119 0.18 -26.33 -5.61
CA LEU A 119 0.69 -25.35 -6.56
C LEU A 119 2.22 -25.40 -6.58
N LYS A 120 2.81 -25.41 -7.79
CA LYS A 120 4.25 -25.20 -7.98
C LYS A 120 4.61 -23.79 -7.48
N PRO A 121 5.55 -23.65 -6.53
CA PRO A 121 5.94 -22.34 -6.03
C PRO A 121 6.45 -21.42 -7.15
N GLY A 122 5.99 -20.17 -7.14
CA GLY A 122 6.52 -19.14 -8.03
C GLY A 122 7.99 -18.80 -7.73
N SER A 123 8.71 -18.33 -8.75
CA SER A 123 10.13 -17.94 -8.62
C SER A 123 10.24 -16.48 -8.21
N TYR A 124 11.19 -16.15 -7.33
CA TYR A 124 11.40 -14.77 -6.90
C TYR A 124 11.87 -13.88 -8.08
N VAL A 125 11.24 -12.72 -8.23
CA VAL A 125 11.55 -11.71 -9.27
C VAL A 125 12.15 -10.46 -8.66
N GLY A 126 11.70 -10.05 -7.47
CA GLY A 126 12.09 -8.77 -6.89
C GLY A 126 11.14 -8.28 -5.82
N VAL A 127 11.28 -7.01 -5.48
CA VAL A 127 10.49 -6.29 -4.48
C VAL A 127 9.64 -5.22 -5.17
N PRO A 128 8.31 -5.19 -4.95
CA PRO A 128 7.44 -4.20 -5.57
C PRO A 128 7.52 -2.84 -4.87
N VAL A 129 7.51 -1.78 -5.68
CA VAL A 129 7.31 -0.39 -5.27
C VAL A 129 6.10 0.15 -6.02
N ALA A 130 5.05 0.51 -5.29
CA ALA A 130 3.82 1.03 -5.87
C ALA A 130 3.87 2.57 -5.95
N GLU A 131 3.69 3.09 -7.16
CA GLU A 131 3.39 4.50 -7.40
C GLU A 131 1.88 4.64 -7.60
N ILE A 132 1.24 5.36 -6.68
CA ILE A 132 -0.20 5.59 -6.70
C ILE A 132 -0.44 7.04 -7.12
N ARG A 133 -1.29 7.24 -8.13
CA ARG A 133 -1.76 8.55 -8.59
C ARG A 133 -3.28 8.50 -8.74
N GLY A 134 -3.98 8.95 -7.70
CA GLY A 134 -5.42 8.77 -7.58
C GLY A 134 -5.80 7.29 -7.56
N SER A 135 -6.62 6.85 -8.52
CA SER A 135 -7.01 5.43 -8.65
C SER A 135 -6.04 4.58 -9.46
N LYS A 136 -5.04 5.19 -10.12
CA LYS A 136 -4.06 4.48 -10.94
C LYS A 136 -2.89 4.02 -10.09
N VAL A 137 -2.46 2.77 -10.28
CA VAL A 137 -1.26 2.23 -9.64
C VAL A 137 -0.32 1.69 -10.70
N THR A 138 0.92 2.15 -10.66
CA THR A 138 2.04 1.57 -11.40
C THR A 138 2.93 0.83 -10.42
N THR A 139 3.24 -0.44 -10.71
CA THR A 139 4.12 -1.25 -9.85
C THR A 139 5.49 -1.37 -10.49
N HIS A 140 6.50 -0.79 -9.85
CA HIS A 140 7.90 -0.90 -10.25
C HIS A 140 8.54 -2.07 -9.50
N ILE A 141 9.32 -2.90 -10.20
CA ILE A 141 9.98 -4.06 -9.59
C ILE A 141 11.47 -3.77 -9.46
N ALA A 142 11.99 -3.86 -8.23
CA ALA A 142 13.41 -3.73 -7.94
C ALA A 142 14.00 -5.10 -7.57
N GLU A 143 15.29 -5.32 -7.82
CA GLU A 143 15.93 -6.62 -7.61
C GLU A 143 16.04 -6.97 -6.12
N SER A 144 16.32 -5.97 -5.29
CA SER A 144 16.50 -6.10 -3.85
C SER A 144 15.68 -5.07 -3.06
N GLY A 145 15.62 -5.25 -1.73
CA GLY A 145 15.00 -4.28 -0.83
C GLY A 145 15.75 -2.95 -0.75
N GLU A 146 17.06 -2.93 -0.97
CA GLU A 146 17.85 -1.70 -1.02
C GLU A 146 17.58 -0.94 -2.32
N ASP A 147 17.56 -1.64 -3.46
CA ASP A 147 17.21 -1.04 -4.74
C ASP A 147 15.79 -0.49 -4.74
N ALA A 148 14.86 -1.21 -4.10
CA ALA A 148 13.49 -0.76 -3.93
C ALA A 148 13.38 0.53 -3.12
N LEU A 149 14.22 0.71 -2.10
CA LEU A 149 14.28 1.96 -1.34
C LEU A 149 14.76 3.11 -2.24
N HIS A 150 15.82 2.90 -3.02
CA HIS A 150 16.32 3.91 -3.96
C HIS A 150 15.29 4.25 -5.06
N VAL A 151 14.58 3.24 -5.60
CA VAL A 151 13.48 3.44 -6.54
C VAL A 151 12.37 4.27 -5.90
N ALA A 152 11.97 3.93 -4.68
CA ALA A 152 10.91 4.65 -3.96
C ALA A 152 11.28 6.11 -3.71
N GLN A 153 12.52 6.39 -3.30
CA GLN A 153 13.04 7.75 -3.12
C GLN A 153 13.01 8.53 -4.44
N ARG A 154 13.57 7.98 -5.52
CA ARG A 154 13.55 8.65 -6.83
C ARG A 154 12.15 8.91 -7.37
N LEU A 155 11.20 8.00 -7.11
CA LEU A 155 9.80 8.21 -7.48
C LEU A 155 9.17 9.32 -6.63
N HIS A 156 9.42 9.30 -5.32
CA HIS A 156 8.93 10.29 -4.38
C HIS A 156 9.42 11.70 -4.70
N ASP A 157 10.71 11.87 -5.01
CA ASP A 157 11.31 13.17 -5.32
C ASP A 157 10.76 13.80 -6.61
N ARG A 158 10.09 13.00 -7.46
CA ARG A 158 9.43 13.45 -8.69
C ARG A 158 7.93 13.67 -8.52
N ILE A 159 7.37 13.43 -7.33
CA ILE A 159 5.97 13.77 -7.07
C ILE A 159 5.88 15.26 -6.82
N ASP A 160 5.24 15.98 -7.74
CA ASP A 160 4.71 17.31 -7.45
C ASP A 160 3.59 17.17 -6.40
N LEU A 161 3.89 17.54 -5.17
CA LEU A 161 2.91 17.65 -4.11
C LEU A 161 2.34 19.08 -4.14
N PRO A 162 1.01 19.28 -4.09
CA PRO A 162 0.48 20.60 -3.83
C PRO A 162 1.02 21.08 -2.48
N VAL A 163 1.69 22.24 -2.48
CA VAL A 163 2.20 22.88 -1.27
C VAL A 163 1.02 23.14 -0.34
N MET A 164 0.98 22.49 0.81
CA MET A 164 0.02 22.84 1.86
C MET A 164 0.33 24.27 2.31
N GLU A 165 -0.58 25.21 2.07
CA GLU A 165 -0.54 26.52 2.73
C GLU A 165 -0.48 26.31 4.25
N ALA A 166 0.48 26.97 4.88
CA ALA A 166 0.65 26.92 6.32
C ALA A 166 -0.64 27.41 6.99
N VAL A 167 -1.23 26.57 7.84
CA VAL A 167 -2.34 26.97 8.70
C VAL A 167 -1.87 28.16 9.55
N PRO A 168 -2.50 29.35 9.45
CA PRO A 168 -2.13 30.49 10.29
C PRO A 168 -2.23 30.07 11.76
N GLN A 169 -1.16 30.29 12.52
CA GLN A 169 -1.21 30.11 13.96
C GLN A 169 -2.24 31.09 14.53
N PRO A 170 -3.18 30.65 15.39
CA PRO A 170 -4.05 31.60 16.07
C PRO A 170 -3.19 32.50 16.94
N HIS A 171 -3.18 33.79 16.64
CA HIS A 171 -2.68 34.81 17.56
C HIS A 171 -3.49 34.68 18.85
N LEU A 172 -2.85 34.22 19.92
CA LEU A 172 -3.34 34.42 21.27
C LEU A 172 -3.34 35.94 21.49
N ALA A 173 -4.51 36.55 21.36
CA ALA A 173 -4.73 37.91 21.83
C ALA A 173 -4.46 37.91 23.34
N GLY A 174 -3.55 38.79 23.76
CA GLY A 174 -3.13 38.92 25.14
C GLY A 174 -4.30 39.18 26.09
N VAL A 175 -4.14 38.67 27.31
CA VAL A 175 -4.84 39.11 28.51
C VAL A 175 -3.78 39.66 29.44
#